data_AF-A0A838VPF1-F1
#
_entry.id   AF-A0A838VPF1-F1
#
_cell.length_a   1.000
_cell.length_b   1.000
_cell.length_c   1.000
_cell.angle_alpha   90.00
_cell.angle_beta   90.00
_cell.angle_gamma   90.00
#
_symmetry.space_group_name_H-M   'P 1'
#
loop_
_entity.id
_entity.type
_entity.pdbx_description
1 polymer ?
#
loop_
_entity_poly.entity_id
_entity_poly.type
_entity_poly.pdbx_seq_one_letter_code
_entity_poly.pdbx_strand_id
1 'polypeptide(L)'
;MDREELLRRYAAGERDFSVVKLNGFNWSGVNLSGANLSYANLRATCLNGANLSGAILDEADLQGADLTNANLCGAKLRKVRLTAACLDGANLSNVNLSGSQLPDSQFERAVLVDADLIDCGLQSIGIRNADLSGANLSGSDLSYATLTNSILINVNLSGAMLNGTYLNSANLTGANLRRAKAVSKYVLEGAILCNTIMPNGTIRNDGCGQS
;
A
#
# COMPACT_ATOMS: atom_id res chain seq x y z
N MET A 1 -2.33 23.66 15.86
CA MET A 1 -0.86 23.72 16.02
C MET A 1 -0.30 24.01 14.64
N ASP A 2 0.59 24.98 14.52
CA ASP A 2 1.25 25.29 13.25
C ASP A 2 2.47 24.39 13.00
N ARG A 3 3.07 24.55 11.81
CA ARG A 3 4.23 23.77 11.38
C ARG A 3 5.45 23.99 12.26
N GLU A 4 5.75 25.23 12.60
CA GLU A 4 6.97 25.58 13.34
C GLU A 4 6.93 25.04 14.77
N GLU A 5 5.80 25.16 15.45
CA GLU A 5 5.63 24.66 16.80
C GLU A 5 5.73 23.13 16.85
N LEU A 6 5.14 22.41 15.89
CA LEU A 6 5.28 20.96 15.81
C LEU A 6 6.75 20.57 15.63
N LEU A 7 7.46 21.20 14.71
CA LEU A 7 8.87 20.88 14.43
C LEU A 7 9.78 21.21 15.61
N ARG A 8 9.51 22.30 16.33
CA ARG A 8 10.22 22.65 17.56
C ARG A 8 10.04 21.58 18.63
N ARG A 9 8.81 21.11 18.84
CA ARG A 9 8.48 20.02 19.78
C ARG A 9 9.13 18.70 19.37
N TYR A 10 9.07 18.35 18.08
CA TYR A 10 9.72 17.15 17.54
C TYR A 10 11.24 17.19 17.74
N ALA A 11 11.87 18.34 17.50
CA ALA A 11 13.30 18.57 17.73
C ALA A 11 13.66 18.49 19.23
N ALA A 12 12.74 18.86 20.12
CA ALA A 12 12.89 18.71 21.57
C ALA A 12 12.71 17.27 22.08
N GLY A 13 12.49 16.31 21.17
CA GLY A 13 12.34 14.89 21.51
C GLY A 13 10.91 14.42 21.71
N GLU A 14 9.93 15.32 21.56
CA GLU A 14 8.52 14.91 21.59
C GLU A 14 8.19 14.05 20.38
N ARG A 15 7.42 12.99 20.61
CA ARG A 15 6.96 12.07 19.56
C ARG A 15 5.46 11.90 19.53
N ASP A 16 4.73 12.32 20.57
CA ASP A 16 3.28 12.22 20.59
C ASP A 16 2.63 13.46 19.99
N PHE A 17 2.16 13.30 18.76
CA PHE A 17 1.38 14.26 18.01
C PHE A 17 0.07 13.62 17.59
N SER A 18 -0.48 12.71 18.40
CA SER A 18 -1.80 12.15 18.16
C SER A 18 -2.86 13.27 18.12
N VAL A 19 -3.94 13.05 17.36
CA VAL A 19 -5.10 13.95 17.20
C VAL A 19 -4.81 15.37 16.67
N VAL A 20 -3.59 15.66 16.23
CA VAL A 20 -3.23 16.99 15.71
C VAL A 20 -3.95 17.29 14.40
N LYS A 21 -4.26 18.57 14.18
CA LYS A 21 -4.85 19.07 12.93
C LYS A 21 -3.79 19.76 12.10
N LEU A 22 -3.41 19.13 10.99
CA LEU A 22 -2.34 19.57 10.08
C LEU A 22 -2.82 19.66 8.63
N ASN A 23 -4.14 19.58 8.40
CA ASN A 23 -4.76 19.56 7.08
C ASN A 23 -4.42 20.80 6.23
N GLY A 24 -4.21 20.60 4.93
CA GLY A 24 -4.00 21.67 3.95
C GLY A 24 -2.63 22.37 4.01
N PHE A 25 -1.73 21.95 4.90
CA PHE A 25 -0.40 22.54 5.00
C PHE A 25 0.61 21.80 4.10
N ASN A 26 1.61 22.54 3.64
CA ASN A 26 2.81 21.97 3.06
C ASN A 26 3.68 21.41 4.19
N TRP A 27 4.02 20.12 4.09
CA TRP A 27 4.92 19.33 4.94
C TRP A 27 5.96 18.57 4.10
N SER A 28 6.22 19.05 2.87
CA SER A 28 7.14 18.43 1.94
C SER A 28 8.52 18.25 2.57
N GLY A 29 9.10 17.06 2.41
CA GLY A 29 10.43 16.73 2.92
C GLY A 29 10.56 16.71 4.45
N VAL A 30 9.47 16.80 5.21
CA VAL A 30 9.54 16.82 6.68
C VAL A 30 10.10 15.50 7.20
N ASN A 31 10.89 15.54 8.27
CA ASN A 31 11.25 14.35 9.04
C ASN A 31 10.35 14.26 10.28
N LEU A 32 9.46 13.27 10.28
CA LEU A 32 8.63 12.87 11.41
C LEU A 32 8.75 11.36 11.66
N SER A 33 9.94 10.80 11.39
CA SER A 33 10.21 9.38 11.65
C SER A 33 9.95 9.03 13.12
N GLY A 34 9.29 7.89 13.33
CA GLY A 34 8.87 7.41 14.65
C GLY A 34 7.85 8.28 15.39
N ALA A 35 7.30 9.33 14.76
CA ALA A 35 6.26 10.14 15.39
C ALA A 35 4.96 9.34 15.53
N ASN A 36 4.26 9.52 16.64
CA ASN A 36 2.87 9.12 16.79
C ASN A 36 1.98 10.24 16.25
N LEU A 37 1.35 9.99 15.12
CA LEU A 37 0.36 10.81 14.43
C LEU A 37 -1.00 10.09 14.38
N SER A 38 -1.25 9.16 15.31
CA SER A 38 -2.54 8.43 15.38
C SER A 38 -3.69 9.42 15.47
N TYR A 39 -4.77 9.16 14.73
CA TYR A 39 -5.95 10.04 14.67
C TYR A 39 -5.69 11.47 14.17
N ALA A 40 -4.49 11.77 13.64
CA ALA A 40 -4.19 13.10 13.11
C ALA A 40 -5.03 13.39 11.86
N ASN A 41 -5.43 14.65 11.70
CA ASN A 41 -6.04 15.14 10.48
C ASN A 41 -4.95 15.70 9.56
N LEU A 42 -4.59 14.91 8.55
CA LEU A 42 -3.57 15.18 7.53
C LEU A 42 -4.20 15.33 6.13
N ARG A 43 -5.51 15.62 6.05
CA ARG A 43 -6.23 15.75 4.78
C ARG A 43 -5.62 16.83 3.90
N ALA A 44 -5.50 16.52 2.62
CA ALA A 44 -4.98 17.43 1.59
C ALA A 44 -3.64 18.09 1.97
N THR A 45 -2.78 17.37 2.70
CA THR A 45 -1.43 17.85 3.03
C THR A 45 -0.45 17.50 1.91
N CYS A 46 0.57 18.34 1.72
CA CYS A 46 1.71 17.98 0.86
C CYS A 46 2.78 17.33 1.74
N LEU A 47 2.92 16.01 1.67
CA LEU A 47 3.93 15.19 2.35
C LEU A 47 4.93 14.59 1.36
N ASN A 48 5.06 15.16 0.16
CA ASN A 48 5.97 14.64 -0.86
C ASN A 48 7.40 14.60 -0.32
N GLY A 49 8.06 13.44 -0.46
CA GLY A 49 9.40 13.20 0.07
C GLY A 49 9.53 13.23 1.61
N ALA A 50 8.42 13.26 2.35
CA ALA A 50 8.48 13.23 3.81
C ALA A 50 9.06 11.91 4.33
N ASN A 51 9.84 11.97 5.41
CA ASN A 51 10.28 10.81 6.14
C ASN A 51 9.33 10.53 7.32
N LEU A 52 8.48 9.53 7.15
CA LEU A 52 7.51 9.00 8.10
C LEU A 52 7.86 7.55 8.49
N SER A 53 9.12 7.13 8.33
CA SER A 53 9.54 5.77 8.65
C SER A 53 9.27 5.44 10.12
N GLY A 54 8.68 4.26 10.36
CA GLY A 54 8.28 3.82 11.70
C GLY A 54 7.24 4.70 12.41
N ALA A 55 6.64 5.68 11.74
CA ALA A 55 5.60 6.51 12.33
C ALA A 55 4.33 5.68 12.62
N ILE A 56 3.55 6.13 13.59
CA ILE A 56 2.24 5.54 13.92
C ILE A 56 1.17 6.50 13.40
N LEU A 57 0.46 6.10 12.36
CA LEU A 57 -0.62 6.83 11.67
C LEU A 57 -1.93 6.05 11.75
N ASP A 58 -2.07 5.18 12.75
CA ASP A 58 -3.27 4.38 12.97
C ASP A 58 -4.49 5.32 13.08
N GLU A 59 -5.53 5.01 12.28
CA GLU A 59 -6.77 5.78 12.18
C GLU A 59 -6.60 7.27 11.81
N ALA A 60 -5.44 7.67 11.26
CA ALA A 60 -5.25 9.02 10.72
C ALA A 60 -6.10 9.28 9.46
N ASP A 61 -6.42 10.55 9.21
CA ASP A 61 -7.13 10.98 8.00
C ASP A 61 -6.16 11.62 7.01
N LEU A 62 -5.77 10.88 5.98
CA LEU A 62 -4.84 11.26 4.91
C LEU A 62 -5.56 11.46 3.55
N GLN A 63 -6.87 11.69 3.56
CA GLN A 63 -7.60 11.83 2.30
C GLN A 63 -7.07 12.99 1.45
N GLY A 64 -6.80 12.70 0.17
CA GLY A 64 -6.23 13.65 -0.77
C GLY A 64 -4.81 14.12 -0.43
N ALA A 65 -4.11 13.49 0.52
CA ALA A 65 -2.73 13.84 0.83
C ALA A 65 -1.79 13.43 -0.32
N ASP A 66 -0.78 14.25 -0.58
CA ASP A 66 0.30 13.94 -1.51
C ASP A 66 1.47 13.35 -0.72
N LEU A 67 1.65 12.03 -0.81
CA LEU A 67 2.74 11.24 -0.22
C LEU A 67 3.75 10.80 -1.30
N THR A 68 3.79 11.48 -2.44
CA THR A 68 4.69 11.12 -3.55
C THR A 68 6.14 11.04 -3.06
N ASN A 69 6.83 9.92 -3.31
CA ASN A 69 8.20 9.63 -2.86
C ASN A 69 8.41 9.70 -1.33
N ALA A 70 7.35 9.66 -0.51
CA ALA A 70 7.50 9.63 0.94
C ALA A 70 8.09 8.28 1.41
N ASN A 71 8.85 8.32 2.51
CA ASN A 71 9.33 7.12 3.19
C ASN A 71 8.39 6.76 4.35
N LEU A 72 7.61 5.70 4.18
CA LEU A 72 6.69 5.12 5.17
C LEU A 72 7.17 3.72 5.62
N CYS A 73 8.45 3.37 5.39
CA CYS A 73 8.99 2.06 5.73
C CYS A 73 8.74 1.73 7.21
N GLY A 74 8.10 0.59 7.47
CA GLY A 74 7.76 0.11 8.81
C GLY A 74 6.71 0.95 9.55
N ALA A 75 6.03 1.88 8.88
CA ALA A 75 4.98 2.68 9.52
C ALA A 75 3.72 1.84 9.81
N LYS A 76 2.98 2.24 10.85
CA LYS A 76 1.68 1.65 11.20
C LYS A 76 0.58 2.55 10.66
N LEU A 77 -0.24 2.04 9.75
CA LEU A 77 -1.33 2.76 9.10
C LEU A 77 -2.63 1.94 9.21
N ARG A 78 -2.88 1.29 10.34
CA ARG A 78 -4.08 0.46 10.51
C ARG A 78 -5.32 1.34 10.39
N LYS A 79 -6.29 0.89 9.60
CA LYS A 79 -7.56 1.61 9.39
C LYS A 79 -7.38 3.08 8.96
N VAL A 80 -6.27 3.40 8.29
CA VAL A 80 -6.04 4.76 7.80
C VAL A 80 -7.01 5.08 6.66
N ARG A 81 -7.35 6.36 6.49
CA ARG A 81 -8.17 6.83 5.37
C ARG A 81 -7.28 7.51 4.34
N LEU A 82 -7.10 6.87 3.18
CA LEU A 82 -6.24 7.35 2.08
C LEU A 82 -7.05 7.59 0.80
N THR A 83 -8.37 7.80 0.89
CA THR A 83 -9.19 8.10 -0.30
C THR A 83 -8.57 9.24 -1.12
N ALA A 84 -8.36 9.01 -2.41
CA ALA A 84 -7.75 9.95 -3.35
C ALA A 84 -6.33 10.44 -2.97
N ALA A 85 -5.61 9.75 -2.09
CA ALA A 85 -4.21 10.08 -1.77
C ALA A 85 -3.27 9.62 -2.90
N CYS A 86 -2.17 10.36 -3.10
CA CYS A 86 -1.12 9.99 -4.05
C CYS A 86 0.07 9.41 -3.30
N LEU A 87 0.40 8.12 -3.51
CA LEU A 87 1.55 7.44 -2.91
C LEU A 87 2.54 6.96 -3.98
N ASP A 88 2.56 7.63 -5.13
CA ASP A 88 3.44 7.29 -6.24
C ASP A 88 4.92 7.34 -5.81
N GLY A 89 5.67 6.29 -6.10
CA GLY A 89 7.07 6.14 -5.71
C GLY A 89 7.32 6.08 -4.19
N ALA A 90 6.29 6.02 -3.35
CA ALA A 90 6.46 5.95 -1.91
C ALA A 90 7.07 4.60 -1.49
N ASN A 91 7.92 4.63 -0.46
CA ASN A 91 8.42 3.42 0.18
C ASN A 91 7.49 3.03 1.33
N LEU A 92 6.70 1.98 1.12
CA LEU A 92 5.76 1.36 2.05
C LEU A 92 6.23 -0.05 2.46
N SER A 93 7.53 -0.32 2.40
CA SER A 93 8.06 -1.63 2.80
C SER A 93 7.75 -1.91 4.27
N ASN A 94 7.33 -3.13 4.61
CA ASN A 94 6.96 -3.55 5.97
C ASN A 94 5.85 -2.71 6.62
N VAL A 95 5.04 -2.01 5.83
CA VAL A 95 3.93 -1.20 6.34
C VAL A 95 2.78 -2.08 6.83
N ASN A 96 2.05 -1.63 7.85
CA ASN A 96 0.76 -2.25 8.19
C ASN A 96 -0.39 -1.35 7.75
N LEU A 97 -1.07 -1.74 6.67
CA LEU A 97 -2.26 -1.08 6.13
C LEU A 97 -3.56 -1.82 6.49
N SER A 98 -3.53 -2.85 7.35
CA SER A 98 -4.70 -3.71 7.61
C SER A 98 -5.99 -2.92 7.90
N GLY A 99 -7.07 -3.30 7.21
CA GLY A 99 -8.39 -2.68 7.32
C GLY A 99 -8.49 -1.23 6.83
N SER A 100 -7.53 -0.74 6.05
CA SER A 100 -7.54 0.64 5.54
C SER A 100 -8.48 0.85 4.36
N GLN A 101 -8.90 2.10 4.17
CA GLN A 101 -9.74 2.53 3.05
C GLN A 101 -8.89 3.30 2.04
N LEU A 102 -8.75 2.73 0.85
CA LEU A 102 -7.86 3.22 -0.20
C LEU A 102 -8.57 3.54 -1.55
N PRO A 103 -9.87 3.88 -1.63
CA PRO A 103 -10.51 4.11 -2.93
C PRO A 103 -9.88 5.31 -3.64
N ASP A 104 -9.71 5.20 -4.96
CA ASP A 104 -9.15 6.23 -5.84
C ASP A 104 -7.71 6.69 -5.49
N SER A 105 -7.01 5.95 -4.62
CA SER A 105 -5.61 6.23 -4.29
C SER A 105 -4.66 5.68 -5.35
N GLN A 106 -3.48 6.32 -5.46
CA GLN A 106 -2.48 6.02 -6.47
C GLN A 106 -1.22 5.44 -5.82
N PHE A 107 -0.70 4.36 -6.39
CA PHE A 107 0.48 3.64 -5.91
C PHE A 107 1.44 3.31 -7.06
N GLU A 108 1.50 4.16 -8.09
CA GLU A 108 2.36 3.90 -9.24
C GLU A 108 3.83 3.91 -8.81
N ARG A 109 4.57 2.85 -9.16
CA ARG A 109 5.98 2.65 -8.75
C ARG A 109 6.21 2.62 -7.23
N ALA A 110 5.17 2.42 -6.43
CA ALA A 110 5.34 2.27 -4.98
C ALA A 110 6.07 0.97 -4.61
N VAL A 111 6.76 0.97 -3.47
CA VAL A 111 7.43 -0.22 -2.91
C VAL A 111 6.66 -0.68 -1.69
N LEU A 112 5.96 -1.80 -1.80
CA LEU A 112 5.10 -2.45 -0.80
C LEU A 112 5.68 -3.81 -0.36
N VAL A 113 7.01 -3.97 -0.43
CA VAL A 113 7.68 -5.23 -0.06
C VAL A 113 7.35 -5.59 1.39
N ASP A 114 6.90 -6.83 1.61
CA ASP A 114 6.48 -7.35 2.91
C ASP A 114 5.39 -6.50 3.62
N ALA A 115 4.62 -5.72 2.86
CA ALA A 115 3.51 -4.94 3.40
C ALA A 115 2.33 -5.84 3.82
N ASP A 116 1.66 -5.48 4.92
CA ASP A 116 0.43 -6.12 5.36
C ASP A 116 -0.78 -5.30 4.90
N LEU A 117 -1.52 -5.84 3.93
CA LEU A 117 -2.75 -5.27 3.37
C LEU A 117 -3.96 -6.21 3.58
N ILE A 118 -3.96 -7.02 4.64
CA ILE A 118 -5.09 -7.90 4.98
C ILE A 118 -6.38 -7.09 5.15
N ASP A 119 -7.47 -7.63 4.61
CA ASP A 119 -8.83 -7.07 4.73
C ASP A 119 -8.95 -5.60 4.28
N CYS A 120 -8.07 -5.17 3.37
CA CYS A 120 -8.13 -3.85 2.75
C CYS A 120 -9.16 -3.78 1.62
N GLY A 121 -9.84 -2.63 1.52
CA GLY A 121 -10.65 -2.28 0.35
C GLY A 121 -9.76 -1.73 -0.76
N LEU A 122 -9.34 -2.61 -1.68
CA LEU A 122 -8.47 -2.31 -2.83
C LEU A 122 -9.27 -2.28 -4.14
N GLN A 123 -10.58 -2.07 -4.08
CA GLN A 123 -11.41 -2.06 -5.28
C GLN A 123 -11.02 -0.90 -6.21
N SER A 124 -10.90 -1.19 -7.50
CA SER A 124 -10.58 -0.20 -8.55
C SER A 124 -9.26 0.56 -8.36
N ILE A 125 -8.37 0.10 -7.49
CA ILE A 125 -7.11 0.79 -7.19
C ILE A 125 -6.09 0.65 -8.34
N GLY A 126 -5.27 1.69 -8.56
CA GLY A 126 -4.18 1.67 -9.53
C GLY A 126 -2.82 1.41 -8.87
N ILE A 127 -2.34 0.16 -8.91
CA ILE A 127 -1.03 -0.26 -8.39
C ILE A 127 -0.18 -0.75 -9.58
N ARG A 128 0.27 0.18 -10.43
CA ARG A 128 1.05 -0.12 -11.65
C ARG A 128 2.54 -0.01 -11.41
N ASN A 129 3.31 -0.91 -12.02
CA ASN A 129 4.78 -0.92 -11.95
C ASN A 129 5.31 -0.92 -10.50
N ALA A 130 4.55 -1.46 -9.56
CA ALA A 130 4.88 -1.44 -8.14
C ALA A 130 5.53 -2.76 -7.71
N ASP A 131 6.27 -2.74 -6.61
CA ASP A 131 6.83 -3.94 -6.00
C ASP A 131 6.03 -4.33 -4.77
N LEU A 132 5.33 -5.46 -4.83
CA LEU A 132 4.56 -6.06 -3.73
C LEU A 132 5.16 -7.41 -3.32
N SER A 133 6.45 -7.62 -3.54
CA SER A 133 7.11 -8.88 -3.20
C SER A 133 6.91 -9.22 -1.72
N GLY A 134 6.45 -10.43 -1.44
CA GLY A 134 6.16 -10.90 -0.07
C GLY A 134 4.96 -10.25 0.62
N ALA A 135 4.27 -9.30 -0.03
CA ALA A 135 3.14 -8.62 0.58
C ALA A 135 1.99 -9.58 0.91
N ASN A 136 1.25 -9.27 1.97
CA ASN A 136 0.09 -10.02 2.39
C ASN A 136 -1.21 -9.31 2.00
N LEU A 137 -1.91 -9.85 1.01
CA LEU A 137 -3.22 -9.39 0.54
C LEU A 137 -4.29 -10.45 0.78
N SER A 138 -4.11 -11.33 1.77
CA SER A 138 -5.08 -12.39 2.04
C SER A 138 -6.42 -11.79 2.49
N GLY A 139 -7.51 -12.29 1.91
CA GLY A 139 -8.87 -11.82 2.20
C GLY A 139 -9.26 -10.47 1.58
N SER A 140 -8.31 -9.72 1.00
CA SER A 140 -8.54 -8.39 0.47
C SER A 140 -9.39 -8.39 -0.80
N ASP A 141 -10.11 -7.30 -1.05
CA ASP A 141 -10.92 -7.14 -2.25
C ASP A 141 -10.14 -6.32 -3.30
N LEU A 142 -9.62 -7.01 -4.32
CA LEU A 142 -8.91 -6.42 -5.46
C LEU A 142 -9.79 -6.33 -6.71
N SER A 143 -11.12 -6.37 -6.54
CA SER A 143 -12.02 -6.30 -7.69
C SER A 143 -11.76 -5.04 -8.50
N TYR A 144 -11.55 -5.19 -9.81
CA TYR A 144 -11.22 -4.11 -10.76
C TYR A 144 -9.90 -3.37 -10.48
N ALA A 145 -9.06 -3.87 -9.58
CA ALA A 145 -7.73 -3.31 -9.36
C ALA A 145 -6.84 -3.50 -10.61
N THR A 146 -5.96 -2.53 -10.84
CA THR A 146 -4.92 -2.64 -11.87
C THR A 146 -3.57 -2.91 -11.22
N LEU A 147 -2.98 -4.07 -11.52
CA LEU A 147 -1.68 -4.56 -11.04
C LEU A 147 -0.69 -4.78 -12.20
N THR A 148 -0.92 -4.12 -13.34
CA THR A 148 -0.12 -4.26 -14.56
C THR A 148 1.36 -3.93 -14.32
N ASN A 149 2.24 -4.78 -14.87
CA ASN A 149 3.71 -4.70 -14.73
C ASN A 149 4.23 -4.73 -13.29
N SER A 150 3.41 -5.13 -12.32
CA SER A 150 3.82 -5.13 -10.91
C SER A 150 4.52 -6.44 -10.53
N ILE A 151 5.45 -6.35 -9.58
CA ILE A 151 6.15 -7.49 -9.01
C ILE A 151 5.31 -8.01 -7.84
N LEU A 152 4.85 -9.26 -7.94
CA LEU A 152 3.98 -9.94 -6.98
C LEU A 152 4.65 -11.25 -6.51
N ILE A 153 5.98 -11.26 -6.45
CA ILE A 153 6.75 -12.46 -6.12
C ILE A 153 6.45 -12.85 -4.67
N ASN A 154 6.13 -14.12 -4.44
CA ASN A 154 5.77 -14.66 -3.13
C ASN A 154 4.59 -13.94 -2.44
N VAL A 155 3.77 -13.22 -3.19
CA VAL A 155 2.62 -12.51 -2.62
C VAL A 155 1.58 -13.50 -2.08
N ASN A 156 0.98 -13.19 -0.93
CA ASN A 156 -0.14 -13.96 -0.41
C ASN A 156 -1.47 -13.34 -0.85
N LEU A 157 -2.16 -13.98 -1.79
CA LEU A 157 -3.49 -13.63 -2.28
C LEU A 157 -4.56 -14.63 -1.81
N SER A 158 -4.27 -15.42 -0.77
CA SER A 158 -5.19 -16.47 -0.34
C SER A 158 -6.53 -15.90 0.11
N GLY A 159 -7.63 -16.45 -0.41
CA GLY A 159 -8.98 -15.97 -0.13
C GLY A 159 -9.35 -14.61 -0.72
N ALA A 160 -8.45 -13.91 -1.41
CA ALA A 160 -8.71 -12.60 -2.00
C ALA A 160 -9.76 -12.63 -3.12
N MET A 161 -10.41 -11.51 -3.40
CA MET A 161 -11.35 -11.35 -4.52
C MET A 161 -10.65 -10.66 -5.69
N LEU A 162 -10.59 -11.31 -6.86
CA LEU A 162 -9.89 -10.79 -8.05
C LEU A 162 -10.83 -10.53 -9.25
N ASN A 163 -12.10 -10.20 -8.99
CA ASN A 163 -13.07 -10.00 -10.06
C ASN A 163 -12.67 -8.81 -10.94
N GLY A 164 -12.33 -9.05 -12.21
CA GLY A 164 -11.94 -7.99 -13.13
C GLY A 164 -10.58 -7.34 -12.82
N THR A 165 -9.75 -7.95 -11.99
CA THR A 165 -8.37 -7.48 -11.75
C THR A 165 -7.53 -7.62 -13.01
N TYR A 166 -6.71 -6.61 -13.31
CA TYR A 166 -5.78 -6.61 -14.45
C TYR A 166 -4.37 -6.96 -13.99
N LEU A 167 -3.87 -8.15 -14.37
CA LEU A 167 -2.52 -8.66 -14.01
C LEU A 167 -1.59 -8.78 -15.22
N ASN A 168 -1.88 -8.11 -16.34
CA ASN A 168 -1.05 -8.17 -17.54
C ASN A 168 0.41 -7.82 -17.19
N SER A 169 1.34 -8.70 -17.60
CA SER A 169 2.79 -8.58 -17.31
C SER A 169 3.16 -8.54 -15.83
N ALA A 170 2.24 -8.89 -14.91
CA ALA A 170 2.56 -8.96 -13.50
C ALA A 170 3.30 -10.26 -13.18
N ASN A 171 4.27 -10.20 -12.27
CA ASN A 171 5.07 -11.36 -11.89
C ASN A 171 4.55 -11.99 -10.60
N LEU A 172 3.73 -13.04 -10.70
CA LEU A 172 3.20 -13.79 -9.56
C LEU A 172 4.06 -15.02 -9.19
N THR A 173 5.36 -14.99 -9.47
CA THR A 173 6.24 -16.13 -9.16
C THR A 173 6.16 -16.48 -7.67
N GLY A 174 5.84 -17.74 -7.34
CA GLY A 174 5.69 -18.18 -5.95
C GLY A 174 4.45 -17.64 -5.21
N ALA A 175 3.57 -16.91 -5.90
CA ALA A 175 2.37 -16.36 -5.28
C ALA A 175 1.39 -17.45 -4.83
N ASN A 176 0.62 -17.14 -3.79
CA ASN A 176 -0.40 -18.03 -3.24
C ASN A 176 -1.81 -17.50 -3.49
N LEU A 177 -2.54 -18.06 -4.46
CA LEU A 177 -3.95 -17.76 -4.74
C LEU A 177 -4.92 -18.79 -4.15
N ARG A 178 -4.52 -19.63 -3.20
CA ARG A 178 -5.39 -20.67 -2.64
C ARG A 178 -6.69 -20.06 -2.10
N ARG A 179 -7.85 -20.62 -2.49
CA ARG A 179 -9.20 -20.11 -2.16
C ARG A 179 -9.52 -18.70 -2.66
N ALA A 180 -8.67 -18.08 -3.47
CA ALA A 180 -8.99 -16.81 -4.10
C ALA A 180 -10.22 -16.97 -5.01
N LYS A 181 -11.05 -15.93 -5.07
CA LYS A 181 -12.34 -15.93 -5.77
C LYS A 181 -12.26 -15.12 -7.05
N ALA A 182 -13.16 -15.45 -8.00
CA ALA A 182 -13.27 -14.78 -9.29
C ALA A 182 -11.97 -14.78 -10.14
N VAL A 183 -11.11 -15.77 -9.92
CA VAL A 183 -9.89 -15.98 -10.73
C VAL A 183 -10.29 -16.68 -12.03
N SER A 184 -10.42 -15.90 -13.10
CA SER A 184 -10.69 -16.43 -14.45
C SER A 184 -9.40 -16.46 -15.29
N LYS A 185 -9.47 -17.13 -16.46
CA LYS A 185 -8.37 -17.09 -17.43
C LYS A 185 -8.00 -15.66 -17.87
N TYR A 186 -8.99 -14.76 -17.91
CA TYR A 186 -8.80 -13.36 -18.32
C TYR A 186 -8.07 -12.55 -17.24
N VAL A 187 -8.36 -12.84 -15.96
CA VAL A 187 -7.66 -12.18 -14.84
C VAL A 187 -6.17 -12.49 -14.86
N LEU A 188 -5.80 -13.71 -15.24
CA LEU A 188 -4.41 -14.18 -15.26
C LEU A 188 -3.72 -14.00 -16.63
N GLU A 189 -4.37 -13.35 -17.59
CA GLU A 189 -3.86 -13.22 -18.94
C GLU A 189 -2.60 -12.35 -18.96
N GLY A 190 -1.51 -12.89 -19.52
CA GLY A 190 -0.22 -12.20 -19.61
C GLY A 190 0.55 -12.12 -18.29
N ALA A 191 0.08 -12.71 -17.20
CA ALA A 191 0.83 -12.81 -15.95
C ALA A 191 1.87 -13.94 -16.00
N ILE A 192 3.01 -13.74 -15.33
CA ILE A 192 3.98 -14.80 -15.05
C ILE A 192 3.48 -15.56 -13.82
N LEU A 193 3.32 -16.88 -13.96
CA LEU A 193 2.71 -17.76 -12.96
C LEU A 193 3.68 -18.88 -12.55
N CYS A 194 4.97 -18.57 -12.44
CA CYS A 194 5.98 -19.56 -12.10
C CYS A 194 5.86 -20.02 -10.65
N ASN A 195 5.74 -21.32 -10.38
CA ASN A 195 5.52 -21.86 -9.03
C ASN A 195 4.31 -21.24 -8.30
N THR A 196 3.29 -20.76 -9.02
CA THR A 196 2.13 -20.09 -8.44
C THR A 196 1.09 -21.11 -7.97
N ILE A 197 0.63 -21.01 -6.71
CA ILE A 197 -0.43 -21.86 -6.16
C ILE A 197 -1.78 -21.29 -6.58
N MET A 198 -2.59 -22.09 -7.27
CA MET A 198 -3.90 -21.72 -7.80
C MET A 198 -5.03 -21.86 -6.78
N PRO A 199 -6.23 -21.31 -7.05
CA PRO A 199 -7.37 -21.38 -6.12
C PRO A 199 -7.73 -22.77 -5.59
N ASN A 200 -7.64 -23.80 -6.45
CA ASN A 200 -7.88 -25.20 -6.12
C ASN A 200 -6.66 -25.91 -5.47
N GLY A 201 -5.53 -25.22 -5.32
CA GLY A 201 -4.29 -25.74 -4.76
C GLY A 201 -3.32 -26.37 -5.75
N THR A 202 -3.63 -26.42 -7.05
CA THR A 202 -2.64 -26.87 -8.06
C THR A 202 -1.55 -25.81 -8.27
N ILE A 203 -0.39 -26.22 -8.75
CA ILE A 203 0.71 -25.30 -9.07
C ILE A 203 0.75 -25.06 -10.58
N ARG A 204 0.85 -23.79 -11.00
CA ARG A 204 1.18 -23.40 -12.38
C ARG A 204 2.65 -23.02 -12.49
N ASN A 205 3.19 -23.14 -13.70
CA ASN A 205 4.60 -22.86 -14.01
C ASN A 205 4.74 -22.07 -15.33
N ASP A 206 3.78 -21.20 -15.63
CA ASP A 206 3.76 -20.46 -16.90
C ASP A 206 4.66 -19.24 -16.83
N GLY A 207 5.43 -18.99 -17.90
CA GLY A 207 6.34 -17.84 -17.96
C GLY A 207 7.57 -17.94 -17.05
N CYS A 208 7.89 -19.13 -16.51
CA CYS A 208 9.12 -19.34 -15.74
C CYS A 208 10.36 -18.90 -16.53
N GLY A 209 11.23 -18.08 -15.93
CA GLY A 209 12.43 -17.52 -16.56
C GLY A 209 12.24 -16.19 -17.27
N GLN A 210 11.04 -15.61 -17.25
CA GLN A 210 10.74 -14.27 -17.79
C GLN A 210 10.79 -13.16 -16.72
N SER A 211 11.48 -13.42 -15.60
CA SER A 211 11.57 -12.55 -14.42
C SER A 211 12.37 -11.27 -14.66
#